data_AF-A0A974GYP2-F1
#
_entry.id   AF-A0A974GYP2-F1
#
_cell.length_a   1.000
_cell.length_b   1.000
_cell.length_c   1.000
_cell.angle_alpha   90.00
_cell.angle_beta   90.00
_cell.angle_gamma   90.00
#
_symmetry.space_group_name_H-M   'P 1'
#
loop_
_entity.id
_entity.type
_entity.pdbx_description
1 polymer ?
#
loop_
_entity_poly.entity_id
_entity_poly.type
_entity_poly.pdbx_seq_one_letter_code
_entity_poly.pdbx_strand_id
1 'polypeptide(L)'
;MQWLLKKEPLIPIPSLMLAKPTNVSLKEFEKLQAQAESTEKRKWAMLGATEGADKIWSLDGKWCLPKALYPMMAHVTHYPSHQSKTVMCAQVEEYWIASGFSTTATKLTSACLVCA
;
A
#
# COMPACT_ATOMS: atom_id res chain seq x y z
N MET A 1 -26.49 -22.40 9.10
CA MET A 1 -26.28 -21.85 7.74
C MET A 1 -25.01 -21.01 7.77
N GLN A 2 -23.89 -21.60 7.34
CA GLN A 2 -22.58 -20.94 7.33
C GLN A 2 -22.35 -20.41 5.92
N TRP A 3 -22.44 -19.10 5.74
CA TRP A 3 -22.13 -18.44 4.47
C TRP A 3 -20.62 -18.53 4.25
N LEU A 4 -20.20 -19.43 3.36
CA LEU A 4 -18.86 -19.44 2.80
C LEU A 4 -18.66 -18.13 2.05
N LEU A 5 -17.90 -17.22 2.64
CA LEU A 5 -17.27 -16.09 1.95
C LEU A 5 -16.51 -16.68 0.75
N LYS A 6 -17.11 -16.60 -0.44
CA LYS A 6 -16.38 -16.82 -1.68
C LYS A 6 -15.31 -15.75 -1.72
N LYS A 7 -14.08 -16.10 -1.32
CA LYS A 7 -12.90 -15.27 -1.57
C LYS A 7 -12.86 -15.08 -3.08
N GLU A 8 -13.04 -13.86 -3.54
CA GLU A 8 -12.80 -13.50 -4.93
C GLU A 8 -11.42 -14.04 -5.31
N PRO A 9 -11.27 -14.74 -6.45
CA PRO A 9 -9.96 -15.24 -6.84
C PRO A 9 -9.03 -14.05 -7.02
N LEU A 10 -8.05 -13.94 -6.11
CA LEU A 10 -6.96 -12.99 -6.24
C LEU A 10 -6.24 -13.35 -7.53
N ILE A 11 -6.47 -12.60 -8.62
CA ILE A 11 -5.56 -12.67 -9.76
C ILE A 11 -4.25 -12.07 -9.23
N PRO A 12 -3.18 -12.87 -9.09
CA PRO A 12 -1.95 -12.38 -8.50
C PRO A 12 -1.36 -11.38 -9.47
N ILE A 13 -1.33 -10.13 -9.05
CA ILE A 13 -0.48 -9.12 -9.68
C ILE A 13 0.94 -9.60 -9.41
N PRO A 14 1.86 -9.58 -10.39
CA PRO A 14 3.21 -10.05 -10.16
C PRO A 14 3.79 -9.35 -8.92
N SER A 15 4.19 -10.12 -7.89
CA SER A 15 4.73 -9.58 -6.63
C SER A 15 5.83 -8.55 -6.88
N LEU A 16 6.53 -8.63 -8.01
CA LEU A 16 7.55 -7.66 -8.43
C LEU A 16 7.06 -6.19 -8.48
N MET A 17 5.77 -5.96 -8.75
CA MET A 17 5.18 -4.62 -8.84
C MET A 17 4.77 -4.04 -7.47
N LEU A 18 4.58 -4.91 -6.48
CA LEU A 18 4.10 -4.55 -5.14
C LEU A 18 5.19 -4.67 -4.07
N ALA A 19 6.15 -5.56 -4.26
CA ALA A 19 7.24 -5.75 -3.34
C ALA A 19 8.12 -4.49 -3.28
N LYS A 20 8.85 -4.37 -2.17
CA LYS A 20 9.95 -3.42 -2.04
C LYS A 20 10.81 -3.47 -3.31
N PRO A 21 10.97 -2.35 -4.03
CA PRO A 21 11.76 -2.37 -5.26
C PRO A 21 13.20 -2.78 -4.92
N THR A 22 13.70 -3.82 -5.58
CA THR A 22 15.08 -4.29 -5.42
C THR A 22 16.09 -3.38 -6.12
N ASN A 23 15.61 -2.47 -6.99
CA ASN A 23 16.40 -1.54 -7.80
C ASN A 23 16.20 -0.06 -7.45
N VAL A 24 15.19 0.32 -6.66
CA VAL A 24 15.10 1.69 -6.11
C VAL A 24 16.17 1.79 -5.05
N SER A 25 17.07 2.77 -5.19
CA SER A 25 18.11 2.94 -4.21
C SER A 25 17.45 3.26 -2.85
N LEU A 26 17.93 2.63 -1.77
CA LEU A 26 17.47 2.91 -0.41
C LEU A 26 17.37 4.43 -0.13
N LYS A 27 18.30 5.20 -0.71
CA LYS A 27 18.36 6.66 -0.65
C LYS A 27 17.19 7.38 -1.32
N GLU A 28 16.63 6.87 -2.41
CA GLU A 28 15.46 7.46 -3.04
C GLU A 28 14.21 7.22 -2.19
N PHE A 29 14.08 6.02 -1.63
CA PHE A 29 12.96 5.71 -0.76
C PHE A 29 13.02 6.49 0.56
N GLU A 30 14.22 6.62 1.14
CA GLU A 30 14.49 7.54 2.25
C GLU A 30 13.99 8.96 1.92
N LYS A 31 14.37 9.52 0.76
CA LYS A 31 13.91 10.85 0.35
C LYS A 31 12.39 10.95 0.22
N LEU A 32 11.72 9.89 -0.24
CA LEU A 32 10.26 9.86 -0.32
C LEU A 32 9.61 9.86 1.06
N GLN A 33 10.12 9.08 2.01
CA GLN A 33 9.65 9.12 3.40
C GLN A 33 10.02 10.42 4.10
N ALA A 34 11.17 11.01 3.80
CA ALA A 34 11.60 12.28 4.38
C ALA A 34 10.63 13.42 4.02
N GLN A 35 10.07 13.39 2.81
CA GLN A 35 9.06 14.34 2.31
C GLN A 35 7.65 14.09 2.87
N ALA A 36 7.41 12.98 3.55
CA ALA A 36 6.10 12.72 4.16
C ALA A 36 5.80 13.75 5.25
N GLU A 37 4.55 14.23 5.26
CA GLU A 37 4.05 15.20 6.23
C GLU A 37 4.23 14.72 7.68
N SER A 38 4.43 15.65 8.60
CA SER A 38 4.59 15.33 10.03
C SER A 38 3.39 14.54 10.60
N THR A 39 2.18 14.86 10.13
CA THR A 39 0.94 14.16 10.50
C THR A 39 0.90 12.72 9.98
N GLU A 40 1.57 12.43 8.87
CA GLU A 40 1.69 11.09 8.32
C GLU A 40 2.70 10.26 9.12
N LYS A 41 3.89 10.82 9.38
CA LYS A 41 4.90 10.20 10.25
C LYS A 41 4.37 9.91 11.64
N ARG A 42 3.55 10.82 12.20
CA ARG A 42 2.86 10.60 13.49
C ARG A 42 1.93 9.37 13.44
N LYS A 43 1.25 9.12 12.32
CA LYS A 43 0.40 7.93 12.17
C LYS A 43 1.24 6.65 12.12
N TRP A 44 2.38 6.68 11.45
CA TRP A 44 3.32 5.56 11.47
C TRP A 44 3.81 5.27 12.89
N ALA A 45 4.21 6.30 13.64
CA ALA A 45 4.61 6.17 15.04
C ALA A 45 3.49 5.60 15.92
N MET A 46 2.24 6.04 15.74
CA MET A 46 1.08 5.51 16.47
C MET A 46 0.82 4.02 16.19
N LEU A 47 1.25 3.52 15.04
CA LEU A 47 1.19 2.09 14.71
C LEU A 47 2.36 1.29 15.28
N GLY A 48 3.31 1.94 15.95
CA GLY A 48 4.52 1.33 16.50
C GLY A 48 5.71 1.34 15.56
N ALA A 49 5.60 1.94 14.36
CA ALA A 49 6.73 2.04 13.45
C ALA A 49 7.80 3.00 14.00
N THR A 50 9.06 2.66 13.77
CA THR A 50 10.22 3.44 14.20
C THR A 50 11.12 3.79 13.02
N GLU A 51 11.82 4.91 13.09
CA GLU A 51 12.86 5.28 12.12
C GLU A 51 14.15 4.49 12.41
N GLY A 52 14.60 3.69 11.44
CA GLY A 52 15.85 2.95 11.52
C GLY A 52 17.09 3.82 11.34
N ALA A 53 18.28 3.21 11.50
CA ALA A 53 19.55 3.87 11.23
C ALA A 53 19.72 4.30 9.76
N ASP A 54 19.02 3.61 8.86
CA ASP A 54 18.90 3.91 7.43
C ASP A 54 17.91 5.04 7.11
N LYS A 55 17.36 5.69 8.14
CA LYS A 55 16.36 6.77 8.01
C LYS A 55 15.04 6.32 7.37
N ILE A 56 14.76 5.02 7.43
CA ILE A 56 13.52 4.44 6.94
C ILE A 56 12.62 4.03 8.11
N TRP A 57 11.40 4.51 8.08
CA TRP A 57 10.31 4.13 8.97
C TRP A 57 9.80 2.74 8.59
N SER A 58 9.84 1.84 9.58
CA SER A 58 9.43 0.45 9.42
C SER A 58 8.86 -0.14 10.70
N LEU A 59 8.13 -1.24 10.54
CA LEU A 59 7.58 -2.07 11.62
C LEU A 59 7.58 -3.53 11.15
N ASP A 60 8.11 -4.44 11.97
CA ASP A 60 8.11 -5.89 11.71
C ASP A 60 8.59 -6.28 10.30
N GLY A 61 9.65 -5.62 9.84
CA GLY A 61 10.26 -5.86 8.52
C GLY A 61 9.52 -5.23 7.34
N LYS A 62 8.38 -4.57 7.56
CA LYS A 62 7.63 -3.82 6.54
C LYS A 62 7.93 -2.33 6.61
N TRP A 63 8.10 -1.72 5.44
CA TRP A 63 8.31 -0.28 5.34
C TRP A 63 6.99 0.48 5.36
N CYS A 64 6.99 1.66 5.96
CA CYS A 64 5.88 2.59 5.86
C CYS A 64 5.78 3.14 4.45
N LEU A 65 4.62 2.96 3.79
CA LEU A 65 4.38 3.46 2.45
C LEU A 65 4.01 4.96 2.52
N PRO A 66 4.78 5.86 1.88
CA PRO A 66 4.41 7.27 1.76
C PRO A 66 3.10 7.43 0.98
N LYS A 67 2.22 8.31 1.44
CA LYS A 67 0.94 8.66 0.77
C LYS A 67 1.13 9.16 -0.65
N ALA A 68 2.26 9.81 -0.94
CA ALA A 68 2.62 10.23 -2.28
C ALA A 68 2.61 9.06 -3.28
N LEU A 69 2.87 7.83 -2.82
CA LEU A 69 2.84 6.62 -3.65
C LEU A 69 1.47 5.95 -3.70
N TYR A 70 0.49 6.36 -2.89
CA TYR A 70 -0.83 5.69 -2.84
C TYR A 70 -1.57 5.70 -4.18
N PRO A 71 -1.58 6.79 -4.99
CA PRO A 71 -2.24 6.75 -6.30
C PRO A 71 -1.62 5.71 -7.24
N MET A 72 -0.29 5.65 -7.29
CA MET A 72 0.43 4.64 -8.07
C MET A 72 0.10 3.23 -7.56
N MET A 73 0.14 3.04 -6.23
CA MET A 73 -0.14 1.74 -5.61
C MET A 73 -1.59 1.29 -5.84
N ALA A 74 -2.54 2.22 -5.86
CA ALA A 74 -3.92 1.95 -6.22
C ALA A 74 -4.07 1.57 -7.69
N HIS A 75 -3.37 2.24 -8.61
CA HIS A 75 -3.40 1.89 -10.02
C HIS A 75 -2.84 0.49 -10.30
N VAL A 76 -1.66 0.18 -9.76
CA VAL A 76 -1.02 -1.14 -9.97
C VAL A 76 -1.82 -2.26 -9.36
N THR A 77 -2.56 -2.02 -8.25
CA THR A 77 -3.42 -3.03 -7.63
C THR A 77 -4.77 -3.19 -8.34
N HIS A 78 -5.36 -2.08 -8.79
CA HIS A 78 -6.69 -2.09 -9.37
C HIS A 78 -6.71 -2.58 -10.82
N TYR A 79 -5.97 -1.91 -11.72
CA TYR A 79 -6.19 -2.06 -13.17
C TYR A 79 -5.87 -3.43 -13.79
N PRO A 80 -4.94 -4.27 -13.28
CA PRO A 80 -4.67 -5.56 -13.88
C PRO A 80 -5.90 -6.49 -13.92
N SER A 81 -6.82 -6.34 -12.97
CA SER A 81 -8.01 -7.20 -12.85
C SER A 81 -9.22 -6.53 -12.22
N HIS A 82 -9.27 -5.19 -12.22
CA HIS A 82 -10.35 -4.40 -11.62
C HIS A 82 -10.65 -4.77 -10.17
N GLN A 83 -9.59 -4.95 -9.37
CA GLN A 83 -9.72 -5.49 -8.02
C GLN A 83 -10.52 -4.58 -7.10
N SER A 84 -11.30 -5.20 -6.22
CA SER A 84 -12.08 -4.50 -5.21
C SER A 84 -11.19 -3.81 -4.19
N LYS A 85 -11.72 -2.78 -3.52
CA LYS A 85 -11.03 -2.05 -2.44
C LYS A 85 -10.40 -2.99 -1.41
N THR A 86 -11.14 -4.01 -0.99
CA THR A 86 -10.70 -4.97 0.02
C THR A 86 -9.49 -5.76 -0.45
N VAL A 87 -9.53 -6.24 -1.70
CA VAL A 87 -8.43 -6.99 -2.31
C VAL A 87 -7.19 -6.11 -2.45
N MET A 88 -7.34 -4.88 -2.95
CA MET A 88 -6.23 -3.94 -3.08
C MET A 88 -5.55 -3.65 -1.73
N CYS A 89 -6.33 -3.43 -0.67
CA CYS A 89 -5.77 -3.18 0.66
C CYS A 89 -4.98 -4.38 1.18
N ALA A 90 -5.55 -5.59 1.06
CA ALA A 90 -4.88 -6.82 1.50
C ALA A 90 -3.54 -7.04 0.80
N GLN A 91 -3.46 -6.78 -0.51
CA GLN A 91 -2.22 -6.89 -1.27
C GLN A 91 -1.16 -5.87 -0.86
N VAL A 92 -1.55 -4.60 -0.67
CA VAL A 92 -0.60 -3.58 -0.23
C VAL A 92 -0.10 -3.87 1.17
N GLU A 93 -0.98 -4.29 2.07
CA GLU A 93 -0.65 -4.61 3.46
C GLU A 93 0.21 -5.88 3.60
N GLU A 94 0.27 -6.73 2.57
CA GLU A 94 1.20 -7.86 2.53
C GLU A 94 2.66 -7.38 2.58
N TYR A 95 2.99 -6.28 1.90
CA TYR A 95 4.37 -5.78 1.74
C TYR A 95 4.66 -4.49 2.53
N TRP A 96 3.63 -3.70 2.85
CA TRP A 96 3.78 -2.34 3.36
C TRP A 96 2.93 -2.07 4.59
N ILE A 97 3.37 -1.09 5.41
CA ILE A 97 2.50 -0.41 6.36
C ILE A 97 1.86 0.79 5.64
N ALA A 98 0.59 0.67 5.25
CA ALA A 98 -0.09 1.63 4.38
C ALA A 98 -1.36 2.23 5.04
N SER A 99 -1.18 2.85 6.20
CA SER A 99 -2.29 3.43 6.97
C SER A 99 -3.10 4.47 6.19
N GLY A 100 -4.37 4.14 5.92
CA GLY A 100 -5.30 5.03 5.21
C GLY A 100 -5.28 4.87 3.69
N PHE A 101 -4.56 3.88 3.15
CA PHE A 101 -4.60 3.52 1.74
C PHE A 101 -6.01 3.20 1.25
N SER A 102 -6.85 2.64 2.12
CA SER A 102 -8.24 2.29 1.85
C SER A 102 -9.08 3.46 1.32
N THR A 103 -8.79 4.71 1.71
CA THR A 103 -9.44 5.91 1.15
C THR A 103 -9.08 6.12 -0.31
N THR A 104 -7.81 5.96 -0.68
CA THR A 104 -7.36 6.07 -2.07
C THR A 104 -7.92 4.92 -2.91
N ALA A 105 -7.92 3.70 -2.36
CA ALA A 105 -8.53 2.54 -3.02
C ALA A 105 -10.02 2.78 -3.29
N THR A 106 -10.80 3.25 -2.30
CA THR A 106 -12.22 3.60 -2.49
C THR A 106 -12.42 4.65 -3.58
N LYS A 107 -11.64 5.73 -3.57
CA LYS A 107 -11.74 6.78 -4.59
C LYS A 107 -11.52 6.21 -5.99
N LEU A 108 -10.50 5.37 -6.17
CA LEU A 108 -10.21 4.77 -7.47
C LEU A 108 -11.32 3.80 -7.90
N THR A 109 -11.75 2.89 -7.02
CA THR A 109 -12.76 1.89 -7.36
C THR A 109 -14.11 2.51 -7.69
N SER A 110 -14.51 3.57 -6.97
CA SER A 110 -15.76 4.29 -7.22
C SER A 110 -15.74 5.14 -8.48
N ALA A 111 -14.56 5.50 -9.00
CA ALA A 111 -14.40 6.28 -10.22
C ALA A 111 -14.15 5.39 -11.47
N CYS A 112 -13.97 4.08 -11.30
CA CYS A 112 -13.61 3.19 -12.39
C CYS A 112 -14.84 2.83 -13.24
N LEU A 113 -14.84 3.22 -14.52
CA LEU A 113 -15.95 2.99 -15.46
C LEU A 113 -16.26 1.51 -15.72
N VAL A 114 -15.31 0.61 -15.44
CA VAL A 114 -15.51 -0.84 -15.59
C VAL A 114 -16.14 -1.45 -14.33
N CYS A 115 -15.92 -0.85 -13.17
CA CYS A 115 -16.41 -1.36 -11.88
C CYS A 115 -17.69 -0.68 -11.40
N ALA A 116 -17.99 0.50 -11.93
CA ALA A 116 -19.12 1.35 -11.55
C ALA A 116 -20.48 0.76 -11.92
#